data_AF-A0A673AZX9-F1
#
_entry.id   AF-A0A673AZX9-F1
#
_cell.length_a   1.000
_cell.length_b   1.000
_cell.length_c   1.000
_cell.angle_alpha   90.00
_cell.angle_beta   90.00
_cell.angle_gamma   90.00
#
_symmetry.space_group_name_H-M   'P 1'
#
loop_
_entity.id
_entity.type
_entity.pdbx_description
1 polymer ?
#
loop_
_entity_poly.entity_id
_entity_poly.type
_entity_poly.pdbx_seq_one_letter_code
_entity_poly.pdbx_strand_id
1 'polypeptide(L)'
;MTSREWALFTGRHETADLMLQLMSRPCAEQFCDSFPLEWPMLEELVTQAQEPKSCGKRLSSLFSCCPYRFYINNKVNPVDDGVLEHMVRVTTGISSPFIATACHTVCPGSPPCIGKRRFAVQEILRRKRLAELKSLVLLIPKVRDRRASLQPQLFSEMAAVSSVVIIYNR
;
A
#
# COMPACT_ATOMS: atom_id res chain seq x y z
N MET A 1 -16.53 -20.90 16.32
CA MET A 1 -17.48 -20.22 15.45
C MET A 1 -16.86 -18.92 14.96
N THR A 2 -16.67 -18.76 13.67
CA THR A 2 -16.19 -17.50 13.07
C THR A 2 -17.33 -16.48 12.96
N SER A 3 -17.02 -15.19 12.82
CA SER A 3 -18.04 -14.12 12.67
C SER A 3 -18.95 -14.35 11.46
N ARG A 4 -18.38 -14.86 10.35
CA ARG A 4 -19.12 -15.24 9.14
C ARG A 4 -20.06 -16.43 9.38
N GLU A 5 -19.59 -17.47 10.06
CA GLU A 5 -20.46 -18.61 10.45
C GLU A 5 -21.61 -18.16 11.33
N TRP A 6 -21.37 -17.21 12.24
CA TRP A 6 -22.43 -16.64 13.08
C TRP A 6 -23.43 -15.83 12.26
N ALA A 7 -22.97 -15.02 11.30
CA ALA A 7 -23.85 -14.29 10.38
C ALA A 7 -24.76 -15.26 9.61
N LEU A 8 -24.21 -16.34 9.05
CA LEU A 8 -24.97 -17.38 8.36
C LEU A 8 -25.95 -18.11 9.29
N PHE A 9 -25.52 -18.44 10.51
CA PHE A 9 -26.39 -19.07 11.50
C PHE A 9 -27.58 -18.19 11.88
N THR A 10 -27.40 -16.86 11.91
CA THR A 10 -28.49 -15.89 12.17
C THR A 10 -29.31 -15.53 10.93
N GLY A 11 -29.05 -16.13 9.77
CA GLY A 11 -29.75 -15.84 8.50
C GLY A 11 -29.36 -14.52 7.84
N ARG A 12 -28.26 -13.87 8.27
CA ARG A 12 -27.78 -12.61 7.70
C ARG A 12 -26.80 -12.85 6.55
N HIS A 13 -27.35 -13.25 5.40
CA HIS A 13 -26.56 -13.59 4.22
C HIS A 13 -25.76 -12.40 3.66
N GLU A 14 -26.38 -11.22 3.52
CA GLU A 14 -25.71 -10.01 3.03
C GLU A 14 -24.48 -9.65 3.86
N THR A 15 -24.56 -9.79 5.20
CA THR A 15 -23.41 -9.55 6.08
C THR A 15 -22.33 -10.59 5.89
N ALA A 16 -22.69 -11.86 5.69
CA ALA A 16 -21.74 -12.93 5.43
C ALA A 16 -21.01 -12.75 4.09
N ASP A 17 -21.69 -12.21 3.08
CA ASP A 17 -21.14 -11.89 1.76
C ASP A 17 -20.20 -10.67 1.83
N LEU A 18 -20.62 -9.60 2.53
CA LEU A 18 -19.74 -8.44 2.80
C LEU A 18 -18.48 -8.85 3.56
N MET A 19 -18.60 -9.74 4.57
CA MET A 19 -17.45 -10.29 5.28
C MET A 19 -16.53 -11.07 4.33
N LEU A 20 -17.08 -11.83 3.39
CA LEU A 20 -16.29 -12.57 2.40
C LEU A 20 -15.54 -11.62 1.46
N GLN A 21 -16.19 -10.56 0.97
CA GLN A 21 -15.56 -9.51 0.16
C GLN A 21 -14.46 -8.77 0.93
N LEU A 22 -14.69 -8.42 2.19
CA LEU A 22 -13.66 -7.82 3.05
C LEU A 22 -12.45 -8.75 3.25
N MET A 23 -12.67 -10.06 3.33
CA MET A 23 -11.58 -11.02 3.45
C MET A 23 -10.81 -11.23 2.14
N SER A 24 -11.44 -11.04 0.97
CA SER A 24 -10.73 -11.09 -0.32
C SER A 24 -9.82 -9.87 -0.52
N ARG A 25 -10.21 -8.71 0.01
CA ARG A 25 -9.43 -7.45 0.01
C ARG A 25 -9.17 -6.95 1.43
N PRO A 26 -8.25 -7.59 2.18
CA PRO A 26 -8.09 -7.33 3.60
C PRO A 26 -7.41 -6.00 3.92
N CYS A 27 -6.74 -5.36 2.96
CA CYS A 27 -5.98 -4.13 3.15
C CYS A 27 -6.65 -2.96 2.42
N ALA A 28 -6.73 -1.80 3.09
CA ALA A 28 -7.24 -0.59 2.48
C ALA A 28 -6.10 0.20 1.81
N GLU A 29 -5.82 -0.12 0.55
CA GLU A 29 -4.70 0.42 -0.23
C GLU A 29 -4.77 1.94 -0.43
N GLN A 30 -5.96 2.53 -0.41
CA GLN A 30 -6.16 3.99 -0.53
C GLN A 30 -5.41 4.83 0.54
N PHE A 31 -4.99 4.19 1.64
CA PHE A 31 -4.21 4.82 2.70
C PHE A 31 -2.69 4.65 2.55
N CYS A 32 -2.22 4.11 1.43
CA CYS A 32 -0.81 4.03 1.07
C CYS A 32 -0.39 5.25 0.25
N ASP A 33 0.88 5.66 0.41
CA ASP A 33 1.48 6.67 -0.48
C ASP A 33 1.62 6.16 -1.93
N SER A 34 1.77 4.84 -2.09
CA SER A 34 1.91 4.18 -3.39
C SER A 34 0.59 3.94 -4.13
N PHE A 35 -0.55 4.42 -3.60
CA PHE A 35 -1.84 4.23 -4.25
C PHE A 35 -1.96 5.07 -5.52
N PRO A 36 -2.17 4.45 -6.70
CA PRO A 36 -2.37 5.19 -7.94
C PRO A 36 -3.75 5.84 -7.98
N LEU A 37 -3.81 7.13 -8.32
CA LEU A 37 -5.09 7.83 -8.52
C LEU A 37 -5.69 7.53 -9.91
N GLU A 38 -4.87 7.07 -10.85
CA GLU A 38 -5.29 6.71 -12.20
C GLU A 38 -6.14 5.44 -12.16
N TRP A 39 -7.23 5.43 -12.94
CA TRP A 39 -8.08 4.26 -13.03
C TRP A 39 -7.53 3.33 -14.10
N PRO A 40 -7.06 2.11 -13.76
CA PRO A 40 -6.34 1.25 -14.69
C PRO A 40 -7.17 0.84 -15.91
N MET A 41 -8.49 0.67 -15.74
CA MET A 41 -9.39 0.27 -16.83
C MET A 41 -9.79 1.45 -17.74
N LEU A 42 -9.38 2.68 -17.42
CA LEU A 42 -9.77 3.86 -18.17
C LEU A 42 -9.21 3.85 -19.59
N GLU A 43 -7.96 3.43 -19.79
CA GLU A 43 -7.32 3.41 -21.10
C GLU A 43 -8.05 2.46 -22.07
N GLU A 44 -8.37 1.26 -21.60
CA GLU A 44 -9.14 0.26 -22.38
C GLU A 44 -10.54 0.78 -22.71
N LEU A 45 -11.22 1.42 -21.77
CA LEU A 45 -12.55 1.98 -22.01
C LEU A 45 -12.52 3.19 -22.95
N VAL A 46 -11.48 4.03 -22.86
CA VAL A 46 -11.30 5.18 -23.75
C VAL A 46 -10.99 4.71 -25.17
N THR A 47 -10.12 3.73 -25.35
CA THR A 47 -9.82 3.16 -26.66
C THR A 47 -11.06 2.50 -27.27
N GLN A 48 -11.81 1.71 -26.50
CA GLN A 48 -13.10 1.15 -26.92
C GLN A 48 -14.13 2.22 -27.28
N ALA A 49 -14.16 3.34 -26.56
CA ALA A 49 -15.07 4.45 -26.84
C ALA A 49 -14.68 5.24 -28.10
N GLN A 50 -13.38 5.29 -28.43
CA GLN A 50 -12.85 5.95 -29.63
C GLN A 50 -13.02 5.13 -30.90
N GLU A 51 -13.27 3.82 -30.81
CA GLU A 51 -13.58 3.01 -31.97
C GLU A 51 -14.81 3.56 -32.72
N PRO A 52 -14.75 3.67 -34.06
CA PRO A 52 -15.83 4.28 -34.84
C PRO A 52 -17.13 3.49 -34.67
N LYS A 53 -18.07 4.06 -33.92
CA LYS A 53 -19.41 3.48 -33.72
C LYS A 53 -20.11 3.34 -35.07
N SER A 54 -20.51 2.11 -35.43
CA SER A 54 -21.36 1.83 -36.58
C SER A 54 -22.67 2.62 -36.51
N CYS A 55 -23.29 2.89 -37.67
CA CYS A 55 -24.47 3.76 -37.79
C CYS A 55 -25.59 3.40 -36.79
N GLY A 56 -25.85 2.10 -36.57
CA GLY A 56 -26.86 1.64 -35.59
C GLY A 56 -26.49 1.91 -34.12
N LYS A 57 -25.21 1.83 -33.75
CA LYS A 57 -24.75 2.17 -32.39
C LYS A 57 -24.91 3.67 -32.10
N ARG A 58 -24.76 4.54 -33.11
CA ARG A 58 -24.99 5.99 -32.98
C ARG A 58 -26.45 6.32 -32.66
N LEU A 59 -27.39 5.63 -33.30
CA LEU A 59 -28.82 5.79 -33.03
C LEU A 59 -29.16 5.38 -31.58
N SER A 60 -28.61 4.26 -31.10
CA SER A 60 -28.79 3.82 -29.71
C SER A 60 -28.20 4.78 -28.68
N SER A 61 -27.07 5.44 -28.99
CA SER A 61 -26.48 6.44 -28.10
C SER A 61 -27.31 7.71 -27.97
N LEU A 62 -28.07 8.10 -29.00
CA LEU A 62 -28.99 9.25 -28.93
C LEU A 62 -30.13 9.00 -27.94
N PHE A 63 -30.65 7.78 -27.87
CA PHE A 63 -31.61 7.36 -26.83
C PHE A 63 -30.97 7.20 -25.44
N SER A 64 -29.64 7.05 -25.38
CA SER A 64 -28.87 6.92 -24.13
C SER A 64 -28.51 8.27 -23.52
N CYS A 65 -28.45 9.34 -24.32
CA CYS A 65 -28.19 10.73 -23.89
C CYS A 65 -29.38 11.39 -23.17
N CYS A 66 -30.50 10.69 -22.98
CA CYS A 66 -31.61 11.22 -22.19
C CYS A 66 -31.18 11.37 -20.72
N PRO A 67 -31.14 12.60 -20.17
CA PRO A 67 -30.71 12.86 -18.79
C PRO A 67 -31.53 12.09 -17.74
N TYR A 68 -32.77 11.74 -18.12
CA TYR A 68 -33.73 11.02 -17.29
C TYR A 68 -33.30 9.59 -16.95
N ARG A 69 -32.45 8.95 -17.77
CA ARG A 69 -31.96 7.58 -17.54
C ARG A 69 -30.89 7.51 -16.44
N PHE A 70 -30.18 8.60 -16.19
CA PHE A 70 -29.30 8.75 -15.02
C PHE A 70 -30.10 8.92 -13.72
N TYR A 71 -31.28 9.54 -13.79
CA TYR A 71 -32.12 9.81 -12.61
C TYR A 71 -32.98 8.62 -12.17
N ILE A 72 -33.47 7.80 -13.11
CA ILE A 72 -34.35 6.65 -12.80
C ILE A 72 -33.57 5.43 -12.28
N ASN A 73 -32.32 5.24 -12.69
CA ASN A 73 -31.53 4.04 -12.37
C ASN A 73 -30.54 4.27 -11.22
N ASN A 74 -30.94 5.06 -10.21
CA ASN A 74 -30.09 5.44 -9.06
C ASN A 74 -29.81 4.28 -8.08
N LYS A 75 -30.34 3.07 -8.34
CA LYS A 75 -29.83 1.83 -7.76
C LYS A 75 -28.67 1.32 -8.62
N VAL A 76 -27.58 2.09 -8.68
CA VAL A 76 -26.32 1.56 -9.18
C VAL A 76 -25.81 0.63 -8.09
N ASN A 77 -26.01 -0.68 -8.30
CA ASN A 77 -25.39 -1.67 -7.43
C ASN A 77 -23.87 -1.41 -7.44
N PRO A 78 -23.21 -1.37 -6.28
CA PRO A 78 -21.77 -1.21 -6.24
C PRO A 78 -21.15 -2.38 -7.02
N VAL A 79 -20.43 -2.05 -8.09
CA VAL A 79 -19.67 -3.01 -8.89
C VAL A 79 -18.24 -2.95 -8.39
N ASP A 80 -17.71 -4.11 -8.03
CA ASP A 80 -16.30 -4.25 -7.63
C ASP A 80 -15.38 -3.78 -8.79
N ASP A 81 -14.46 -2.88 -8.49
CA ASP A 81 -13.56 -2.16 -9.40
C ASP A 81 -14.26 -1.30 -10.47
N GLY A 82 -15.51 -0.91 -10.24
CA GLY A 82 -16.26 0.01 -11.09
C GLY A 82 -15.82 1.48 -10.96
N VAL A 83 -16.31 2.32 -11.89
CA VAL A 83 -16.07 3.78 -11.90
C VAL A 83 -16.39 4.42 -10.55
N LEU A 84 -17.53 4.05 -9.98
CA LEU A 84 -18.02 4.64 -8.74
C LEU A 84 -17.14 4.24 -7.54
N GLU A 85 -16.68 2.99 -7.51
CA GLU A 85 -15.78 2.55 -6.45
C GLU A 85 -14.42 3.24 -6.57
N HIS A 86 -13.86 3.35 -7.78
CA HIS A 86 -12.61 4.08 -8.01
C HIS A 86 -12.72 5.55 -7.60
N MET A 87 -13.82 6.22 -7.97
CA MET A 87 -14.09 7.59 -7.56
C MET A 87 -14.10 7.73 -6.03
N VAL A 88 -14.75 6.80 -5.31
CA VAL A 88 -14.76 6.80 -3.85
C VAL A 88 -13.35 6.56 -3.29
N ARG A 89 -12.58 5.61 -3.82
CA ARG A 89 -11.19 5.37 -3.37
C ARG A 89 -10.29 6.58 -3.60
N VAL A 90 -10.39 7.23 -4.76
CA VAL A 90 -9.60 8.44 -5.08
C VAL A 90 -9.98 9.63 -4.22
N THR A 91 -11.27 9.82 -3.92
CA THR A 91 -11.73 10.96 -3.09
C THR A 91 -11.43 10.76 -1.60
N THR A 92 -11.35 9.51 -1.14
CA THR A 92 -11.09 9.17 0.27
C THR A 92 -9.65 8.76 0.57
N GLY A 93 -8.82 8.57 -0.45
CA GLY A 93 -7.42 8.20 -0.32
C GLY A 93 -6.54 9.31 0.26
N ILE A 94 -5.41 8.94 0.86
CA ILE A 94 -4.53 9.90 1.56
C ILE A 94 -3.77 10.82 0.60
N SER A 95 -3.55 10.34 -0.62
CA SER A 95 -2.95 11.08 -1.73
C SER A 95 -3.97 11.95 -2.47
N SER A 96 -5.25 11.90 -2.08
CA SER A 96 -6.30 12.73 -2.66
C SER A 96 -6.06 14.20 -2.38
N PRO A 97 -6.28 15.12 -3.33
CA PRO A 97 -6.16 16.57 -3.09
C PRO A 97 -7.07 17.05 -1.95
N PHE A 98 -8.20 16.37 -1.70
CA PHE A 98 -9.13 16.71 -0.62
C PHE A 98 -8.64 16.31 0.77
N ILE A 99 -7.96 15.16 0.88
CA ILE A 99 -7.53 14.59 2.17
C ILE A 99 -6.09 15.00 2.49
N ALA A 100 -5.21 15.02 1.48
CA ALA A 100 -3.77 15.28 1.63
C ALA A 100 -3.47 16.66 2.24
N THR A 101 -4.37 17.62 2.10
CA THR A 101 -4.21 18.97 2.66
C THR A 101 -4.54 19.05 4.15
N ALA A 102 -5.41 18.17 4.65
CA ALA A 102 -5.92 18.23 6.02
C ALA A 102 -5.41 17.09 6.90
N CYS A 103 -5.06 15.94 6.32
CA CYS A 103 -4.78 14.71 7.03
C CYS A 103 -3.51 14.03 6.47
N HIS A 104 -2.61 13.64 7.37
CA HIS A 104 -1.43 12.83 7.05
C HIS A 104 -1.36 11.60 7.94
N THR A 105 -0.98 10.46 7.37
CA THR A 105 -0.86 9.22 8.14
C THR A 105 0.49 9.16 8.87
N VAL A 106 0.50 8.55 10.06
CA VAL A 106 1.74 8.29 10.80
C VAL A 106 2.56 7.14 10.20
N CYS A 107 1.95 6.34 9.32
CA CYS A 107 2.53 5.11 8.77
C CYS A 107 2.12 4.89 7.30
N PRO A 108 2.56 5.74 6.37
CA PRO A 108 2.14 5.70 4.98
C PRO A 108 2.50 4.40 4.24
N GLY A 109 3.64 3.78 4.58
CA GLY A 109 4.07 2.51 3.97
C GLY A 109 3.39 1.26 4.55
N SER A 110 2.39 1.41 5.44
CA SER A 110 1.72 0.24 6.02
C SER A 110 0.21 0.50 6.21
N PRO A 111 -0.63 0.23 5.19
CA PRO A 111 -2.06 0.52 5.23
C PRO A 111 -2.76 -0.36 6.28
N PRO A 112 -3.87 0.10 6.88
CA PRO A 112 -4.64 -0.75 7.79
C PRO A 112 -5.11 -2.01 7.04
N CYS A 113 -4.96 -3.15 7.71
CA CYS A 113 -5.35 -4.46 7.17
C CYS A 113 -6.03 -5.28 8.26
N ILE A 114 -7.01 -6.09 7.87
CA ILE A 114 -7.71 -7.03 8.74
C ILE A 114 -6.71 -8.01 9.36
N GLY A 115 -6.84 -8.27 10.66
CA GLY A 115 -5.97 -9.19 11.41
C GLY A 115 -4.58 -8.65 11.77
N LYS A 116 -4.18 -7.49 11.27
CA LYS A 116 -2.88 -6.89 11.62
C LYS A 116 -2.96 -6.13 12.95
N ARG A 117 -2.17 -6.56 13.94
CA ARG A 117 -2.02 -5.82 15.21
C ARG A 117 -1.41 -4.44 14.96
N ARG A 118 -2.03 -3.39 15.50
CA ARG A 118 -1.55 -2.01 15.42
C ARG A 118 -1.10 -1.50 16.79
N PHE A 119 -0.05 -0.69 16.76
CA PHE A 119 0.44 0.05 17.92
C PHE A 119 -0.41 1.30 18.13
N ALA A 120 -0.48 1.79 19.37
CA ALA A 120 -1.11 3.06 19.64
C ALA A 120 -0.34 4.19 18.93
N VAL A 121 -1.03 5.27 18.55
CA VAL A 121 -0.42 6.42 17.87
C VAL A 121 0.79 6.95 18.65
N GLN A 122 0.70 7.01 19.97
CA GLN A 122 1.79 7.44 20.85
C GLN A 122 3.04 6.54 20.73
N GLU A 123 2.86 5.23 20.63
CA GLU A 123 3.96 4.28 20.46
C GLU A 123 4.61 4.40 19.09
N ILE A 124 3.80 4.59 18.04
CA ILE A 124 4.28 4.82 16.67
C ILE A 124 5.17 6.07 16.63
N LEU A 125 4.68 7.18 17.19
CA LEU A 125 5.42 8.44 17.22
C LEU A 125 6.71 8.33 18.05
N ARG A 126 6.68 7.64 19.20
CA ARG A 126 7.90 7.37 19.99
C ARG A 126 8.93 6.60 19.17
N ARG A 127 8.53 5.54 18.46
CA ARG A 127 9.43 4.75 17.61
C ARG A 127 10.00 5.58 16.45
N LYS A 128 9.18 6.43 15.83
CA LYS A 128 9.61 7.32 14.74
C LYS A 128 10.69 8.29 15.22
N ARG A 129 10.46 8.97 16.36
CA ARG A 129 11.45 9.87 16.97
C ARG A 129 12.75 9.14 17.33
N LEU A 130 12.66 7.92 17.86
CA LEU A 130 13.85 7.10 18.16
C LEU A 130 14.61 6.71 16.88
N ALA A 131 13.91 6.41 15.79
CA ALA A 131 14.53 6.11 14.50
C ALA A 131 15.25 7.35 13.92
N GLU A 132 14.63 8.53 14.00
CA GLU A 132 15.22 9.81 13.59
C GLU A 132 16.47 10.14 14.43
N LEU A 133 16.42 9.94 15.75
CA LEU A 133 17.59 10.13 16.62
C LEU A 133 18.72 9.16 16.27
N LYS A 134 18.41 7.89 16.01
CA LYS A 134 19.41 6.89 15.60
C LYS A 134 20.06 7.25 14.26
N SER A 135 19.30 7.71 13.28
CA SER A 135 19.88 8.13 12.00
C SER A 135 20.80 9.33 12.17
N LEU A 136 20.46 10.30 13.03
CA LEU A 136 21.35 11.42 13.33
C LEU A 136 22.63 10.99 14.06
N VAL A 137 22.56 10.07 15.01
CA VAL A 137 23.73 9.55 15.73
C VAL A 137 24.66 8.74 14.82
N LEU A 138 24.11 7.99 13.86
CA LEU A 138 24.90 7.24 12.88
C LEU A 138 25.60 8.16 11.86
N LEU A 139 25.06 9.37 11.64
CA LEU A 139 25.62 10.37 10.76
C LEU A 139 26.70 11.25 11.42
N ILE A 140 26.85 11.20 12.75
CA ILE A 140 28.00 11.83 13.41
C ILE A 140 29.22 10.97 13.07
N PRO A 141 30.18 11.46 12.27
CA PRO A 141 31.42 10.72 12.07
C PRO A 141 32.02 10.49 13.44
N LYS A 142 32.21 9.22 13.83
CA LYS A 142 32.96 8.90 15.04
C LYS A 142 34.28 9.65 14.93
N VAL A 143 34.47 10.66 15.78
CA VAL A 143 35.75 11.32 15.92
C VAL A 143 36.73 10.21 16.26
N ARG A 144 37.61 9.90 15.31
CA ARG A 144 38.66 8.91 15.49
C ARG A 144 39.55 9.49 16.57
N ASP A 145 39.42 8.98 17.79
CA ASP A 145 40.21 9.43 18.92
C ASP A 145 41.69 9.36 18.53
N ARG A 146 42.33 10.53 18.40
CA ARG A 146 43.78 10.66 18.17
C ARG A 146 44.62 10.24 19.39
N ARG A 147 44.02 9.51 20.34
CA ARG A 147 44.66 8.95 21.54
C ARG A 147 45.10 7.49 21.39
N ALA A 148 44.86 6.86 20.24
CA ALA A 148 45.33 5.50 19.96
C ALA A 148 46.66 5.45 19.18
N SER A 149 47.45 6.53 19.14
CA SER A 149 48.76 6.56 18.46
C SER A 149 49.94 6.12 19.33
N LEU A 150 49.71 5.60 20.54
CA LEU A 150 50.76 5.10 21.43
C LEU A 150 50.43 3.70 21.98
N GLN A 151 50.08 2.77 21.11
CA GLN A 151 50.33 1.36 21.39
C GLN A 151 51.43 0.87 20.43
N PRO A 152 52.57 0.37 20.95
CA PRO A 152 53.58 -0.25 20.11
C PRO A 152 52.97 -1.47 19.42
N GLN A 153 53.05 -1.47 18.09
CA GLN A 153 52.77 -2.60 17.22
C GLN A 153 53.78 -3.70 17.54
N LEU A 154 53.44 -4.61 18.44
CA LEU A 154 54.24 -5.81 18.67
C LEU A 154 53.30 -6.97 18.98
N PHE A 155 53.40 -8.00 18.14
CA PHE A 155 52.67 -9.29 18.15
C PHE A 155 51.34 -9.35 17.38
N SER A 156 51.43 -9.31 16.04
CA SER A 156 50.49 -10.08 15.20
C SER A 156 51.07 -10.54 13.84
N GLU A 157 52.41 -10.69 13.73
CA GLU A 157 53.02 -11.24 12.49
C GLU A 157 53.46 -12.70 12.60
N MET A 158 53.32 -13.35 13.76
CA MET A 158 53.77 -14.76 13.91
C MET A 158 52.74 -15.83 13.50
N ALA A 159 51.51 -15.46 13.10
CA ALA A 159 50.45 -16.44 12.82
C ALA A 159 50.25 -16.76 11.33
N ALA A 160 50.92 -16.07 10.41
CA ALA A 160 50.66 -16.18 8.97
C ALA A 160 51.72 -16.97 8.17
N VAL A 161 52.74 -17.55 8.81
CA VAL A 161 53.78 -18.32 8.08
C VAL A 161 53.53 -19.84 8.09
N SER A 162 52.53 -20.35 8.80
CA SER A 162 52.32 -21.81 8.95
C SER A 162 51.30 -22.45 8.00
N SER A 163 50.98 -21.85 6.84
CA SER A 163 49.98 -22.44 5.93
C SER A 163 50.41 -22.59 4.47
N VAL A 164 51.67 -22.35 4.12
CA VAL A 164 52.15 -22.58 2.74
C VAL A 164 53.17 -23.72 2.71
N VAL A 165 52.74 -24.91 3.12
CA VAL A 165 53.23 -26.18 2.57
C VAL A 165 52.08 -27.17 2.68
N ILE A 166 51.55 -27.58 1.52
CA ILE A 166 50.99 -28.89 1.15
C ILE A 166 50.04 -28.60 -0.01
N ILE A 167 50.59 -28.52 -1.22
CA ILE A 167 50.02 -29.17 -2.40
C ILE A 167 51.22 -29.49 -3.31
N TYR A 168 51.72 -30.72 -3.27
CA TYR A 168 52.25 -31.44 -4.44
C TYR A 168 52.42 -32.93 -4.10
N ASN A 169 51.77 -33.76 -4.93
CA ASN A 169 52.00 -35.20 -5.18
C ASN A 169 51.78 -36.20 -4.02
N ARG A 170 50.66 -36.93 -4.07
CA ARG A 170 50.60 -38.32 -4.56
C ARG A 170 49.16 -38.78 -4.77
#